data_AF-A0A093CMV5-F1
#
_entry.id   AF-A0A093CMV5-F1
#
_cell.length_a   1.000
_cell.length_b   1.000
_cell.length_c   1.000
_cell.angle_alpha   90.00
_cell.angle_beta   90.00
_cell.angle_gamma   90.00
#
_symmetry.space_group_name_H-M   'P 1'
#
loop_
_entity.id
_entity.type
_entity.pdbx_description
1 polymer ?
#
loop_
_entity_poly.entity_id
_entity_poly.type
_entity_poly.pdbx_seq_one_letter_code
_entity_poly.pdbx_strand_id
1 'polypeptide(L)'
;SRLIEVHSPDAKHTVVLRSKDSATAQAWFNAIHSSVNELIPRVIAEVRDQLGKTGIAGSREIRHLGWLAEKVPGDNEKHWKPVLVVLTEKDLLIYESMPRMKEAWFSPLHTYPLLATRLVHSGPGKGSPQSGVDLSFATRTGTRQGIETHLFKTETSRDLSLWTRSIVQGCHNSAELITEITTSCTYKNHECRLTIHYEHGFSLTTEPQDGAFSKTIVQYPYEKLKMSSDDGIRMLYLDFGGKDGEIQLDLHSCPKPIVFIIHSFLSAKITRLGLVA
;
A
#
# COMPACT_ATOMS: atom_id res chain seq x y z
N SER A 1 -3.14 14.77 -28.37
CA SER A 1 -4.38 15.57 -28.18
C SER A 1 -4.02 17.06 -28.26
N ARG A 2 -4.94 17.95 -28.66
CA ARG A 2 -4.73 19.42 -28.58
C ARG A 2 -5.36 20.05 -27.32
N LEU A 3 -5.97 19.22 -26.48
CA LEU A 3 -6.68 19.64 -25.28
C LEU A 3 -5.84 19.33 -24.04
N ILE A 4 -5.92 20.19 -23.05
CA ILE A 4 -5.39 20.02 -21.69
C ILE A 4 -6.56 20.21 -20.75
N GLU A 5 -6.74 19.30 -19.81
CA GLU A 5 -7.75 19.42 -18.76
C GLU A 5 -7.05 19.82 -17.46
N VAL A 6 -7.61 20.81 -16.78
CA VAL A 6 -7.11 21.29 -15.50
C VAL A 6 -8.24 21.17 -14.50
N HIS A 7 -8.03 20.39 -13.45
CA HIS A 7 -9.01 20.14 -12.41
C HIS A 7 -8.71 21.02 -11.18
N SER A 8 -9.77 21.51 -10.54
CA SER A 8 -9.65 22.17 -9.24
C SER A 8 -9.25 21.17 -8.15
N PRO A 9 -8.59 21.61 -7.05
CA PRO A 9 -8.17 20.70 -5.97
C PRO A 9 -9.33 20.00 -5.24
N ASP A 10 -10.56 20.50 -5.37
CA ASP A 10 -11.76 19.85 -4.83
C ASP A 10 -12.40 18.85 -5.80
N ALA A 11 -11.81 18.65 -6.98
CA ALA A 11 -12.29 17.82 -8.08
C ALA A 11 -13.70 18.18 -8.60
N LYS A 12 -14.23 19.38 -8.27
CA LYS A 12 -15.58 19.82 -8.66
C LYS A 12 -15.63 20.66 -9.93
N HIS A 13 -14.51 21.28 -10.30
CA HIS A 13 -14.42 22.18 -11.45
C HIS A 13 -13.33 21.71 -12.39
N THR A 14 -13.63 21.74 -13.68
CA THR A 14 -12.67 21.36 -14.73
C THR A 14 -12.66 22.45 -15.79
N VAL A 15 -11.46 22.87 -16.19
CA VAL A 15 -11.25 23.77 -17.32
C VAL A 15 -10.54 22.99 -18.43
N VAL A 16 -11.11 23.01 -19.64
CA VAL A 16 -10.50 22.39 -20.82
C VAL A 16 -9.90 23.47 -21.70
N LEU A 17 -8.58 23.48 -21.81
CA LEU A 17 -7.82 24.42 -22.62
C LEU A 17 -7.51 23.79 -23.97
N ARG A 18 -7.88 24.47 -25.06
CA ARG A 18 -7.57 24.03 -26.43
C ARG A 18 -6.39 24.83 -26.99
N SER A 19 -5.32 24.13 -27.30
CA SER A 19 -4.14 24.72 -27.97
C SER A 19 -4.28 24.67 -29.50
N LYS A 20 -3.48 25.50 -30.19
CA LYS A 20 -3.41 25.54 -31.67
C LYS A 20 -3.07 24.17 -32.28
N ASP A 21 -2.12 23.45 -31.67
CA ASP A 21 -1.59 22.17 -32.11
C ASP A 21 -1.21 21.28 -30.90
N SER A 22 -0.87 20.02 -31.18
CA SER A 22 -0.56 19.04 -30.13
C SER A 22 0.77 19.31 -29.43
N ALA A 23 1.73 19.94 -30.12
CA ALA A 23 3.04 20.25 -29.54
C ALA A 23 2.92 21.37 -28.51
N THR A 24 2.13 22.40 -28.82
CA THR A 24 1.81 23.50 -27.92
C THR A 24 1.03 23.01 -26.70
N ALA A 25 0.07 22.09 -26.90
CA ALA A 25 -0.64 21.46 -25.78
C ALA A 25 0.33 20.70 -24.87
N GLN A 26 1.23 19.89 -25.44
CA GLN A 26 2.22 19.15 -24.67
C GLN A 26 3.19 20.08 -23.91
N ALA A 27 3.61 21.19 -24.53
CA ALA A 27 4.49 22.17 -23.88
C ALA A 27 3.80 22.83 -22.68
N TRP A 28 2.54 23.24 -22.81
CA TRP A 28 1.75 23.78 -21.70
C TRP A 28 1.52 22.75 -20.60
N PHE A 29 1.17 21.51 -20.95
CA PHE A 29 1.04 20.42 -19.98
C PHE A 29 2.34 20.23 -19.21
N ASN A 30 3.48 20.11 -19.89
CA ASN A 30 4.78 19.92 -19.25
C ASN A 30 5.14 21.08 -18.32
N ALA A 31 4.85 22.33 -18.73
CA ALA A 31 5.11 23.51 -17.91
C ALA A 31 4.26 23.51 -16.64
N ILE A 32 2.93 23.35 -16.77
CA ILE A 32 1.99 23.32 -15.63
C ILE A 32 2.34 22.15 -14.69
N HIS A 33 2.52 20.96 -15.23
CA HIS A 33 2.81 19.75 -14.47
C HIS A 33 4.15 19.85 -13.72
N SER A 34 5.18 20.44 -14.34
CA SER A 34 6.47 20.68 -13.67
C SER A 34 6.33 21.68 -12.53
N SER A 35 5.59 22.79 -12.73
CA SER A 35 5.32 23.75 -11.67
C SER A 35 4.53 23.15 -10.50
N VAL A 36 3.56 22.27 -10.77
CA VAL A 36 2.84 21.54 -9.71
C VAL A 36 3.80 20.65 -8.93
N ASN A 37 4.65 19.89 -9.62
CA ASN A 37 5.62 18.99 -8.98
C ASN A 37 6.64 19.74 -8.10
N GLU A 38 7.10 20.92 -8.54
CA GLU A 38 7.99 21.78 -7.74
C GLU A 38 7.33 22.30 -6.46
N LEU A 39 6.01 22.43 -6.43
CA LEU A 39 5.25 22.87 -5.26
C LEU A 39 4.95 21.74 -4.26
N ILE A 40 5.04 20.47 -4.64
CA ILE A 40 4.71 19.31 -3.77
C ILE A 40 5.45 19.37 -2.42
N PRO A 41 6.78 19.60 -2.34
CA PRO A 41 7.48 19.66 -1.05
C PRO A 41 6.94 20.76 -0.13
N ARG A 42 6.54 21.89 -0.70
CA ARG A 42 5.94 23.00 0.04
C ARG A 42 4.55 22.63 0.56
N VAL A 43 3.72 22.00 -0.27
CA VAL A 43 2.40 21.48 0.16
C VAL A 43 2.55 20.50 1.31
N ILE A 44 3.51 19.56 1.23
CA ILE A 44 3.77 18.61 2.33
C ILE A 44 4.17 19.35 3.61
N ALA A 45 5.01 20.38 3.52
CA ALA A 45 5.40 21.18 4.68
C ALA A 45 4.23 21.94 5.31
N GLU A 46 3.35 22.53 4.49
CA GLU A 46 2.14 23.23 4.93
C GLU A 46 1.15 22.27 5.60
N VAL A 47 0.94 21.08 5.04
CA VAL A 47 0.09 20.04 5.65
C VAL A 47 0.67 19.58 6.99
N ARG A 48 1.99 19.40 7.07
CA ARG A 48 2.65 19.04 8.33
C ARG A 48 2.49 20.13 9.40
N ASP A 49 2.58 21.40 9.01
CA ASP A 49 2.35 22.53 9.94
C ASP A 49 0.90 22.57 10.43
N GLN A 50 -0.07 22.40 9.52
CA GLN A 50 -1.50 22.34 9.84
C GLN A 50 -1.83 21.21 10.82
N LEU A 51 -1.22 20.03 10.64
CA LEU A 51 -1.44 18.87 11.50
C LEU A 51 -0.65 18.99 12.81
N GLY A 52 0.55 19.57 12.78
CA GLY A 52 1.41 19.67 13.95
C GLY A 52 1.72 18.29 14.55
N LYS A 53 1.71 18.20 15.89
CA LYS A 53 2.09 16.96 16.60
C LYS A 53 1.12 15.79 16.42
N THR A 54 -0.11 16.03 15.96
CA THR A 54 -1.10 14.96 15.77
C THR A 54 -0.76 14.07 14.58
N GLY A 55 0.01 14.58 13.61
CA GLY A 55 0.33 13.85 12.38
C GLY A 55 -0.89 13.65 11.48
N ILE A 56 -0.76 12.74 10.51
CA ILE A 56 -1.76 12.36 9.51
C ILE A 56 -2.15 10.88 9.70
N ALA A 57 -3.42 10.59 10.01
CA ALA A 57 -3.90 9.20 10.22
C ALA A 57 -3.00 8.36 11.17
N GLY A 58 -2.42 9.00 12.20
CA GLY A 58 -1.50 8.36 13.14
C GLY A 58 -0.08 8.11 12.61
N SER A 59 0.28 8.67 11.45
CA SER A 59 1.65 8.79 10.90
C SER A 59 2.18 10.20 11.16
N ARG A 60 3.50 10.35 11.29
CA ARG A 60 4.16 11.67 11.50
C ARG A 60 4.73 12.26 10.22
N GLU A 61 5.00 11.43 9.22
CA GLU A 61 5.67 11.84 7.99
C GLU A 61 4.83 11.52 6.74
N ILE A 62 4.73 12.50 5.84
CA ILE A 62 4.25 12.32 4.47
C ILE A 62 5.49 12.17 3.58
N ARG A 63 5.66 10.99 2.98
CA ARG A 63 6.78 10.65 2.10
C ARG A 63 6.55 11.12 0.66
N HIS A 64 5.31 11.02 0.20
CA HIS A 64 4.91 11.48 -1.13
C HIS A 64 3.42 11.84 -1.17
N LEU A 65 3.05 12.77 -2.04
CA LEU A 65 1.68 13.23 -2.22
C LEU A 65 1.50 13.63 -3.68
N GLY A 66 0.38 13.23 -4.27
CA GLY A 66 0.04 13.66 -5.62
C GLY A 66 -1.29 13.12 -6.12
N TRP A 67 -1.71 13.62 -7.27
CA TRP A 67 -2.94 13.20 -7.92
C TRP A 67 -2.67 12.00 -8.84
N LEU A 68 -3.59 11.03 -8.81
CA LEU A 68 -3.62 9.87 -9.70
C LEU A 68 -5.03 9.71 -10.26
N ALA A 69 -5.14 9.09 -11.43
CA ALA A 69 -6.45 8.63 -11.90
C ALA A 69 -6.66 7.19 -11.41
N GLU A 70 -7.71 6.95 -10.63
CA GLU A 70 -8.09 5.62 -10.16
C GLU A 70 -9.19 5.04 -11.03
N LYS A 71 -9.04 3.77 -11.44
CA LYS A 71 -10.08 3.06 -12.18
C LYS A 71 -11.24 2.73 -11.26
N VAL A 72 -12.45 3.13 -11.62
CA VAL A 72 -13.66 2.84 -10.85
C VAL A 72 -14.10 1.39 -11.11
N PRO A 73 -14.34 0.56 -10.07
CA PRO A 73 -14.88 -0.78 -10.24
C PRO A 73 -16.30 -0.73 -10.87
N GLY A 74 -16.54 -1.46 -11.95
CA GLY A 74 -17.85 -1.56 -12.61
C GLY A 74 -17.79 -1.95 -14.10
N ASP A 75 -18.95 -2.11 -14.73
CA ASP A 75 -19.12 -2.60 -16.13
C ASP A 75 -18.47 -1.69 -17.19
N ASN A 76 -18.22 -0.42 -16.88
CA ASN A 76 -17.59 0.51 -17.81
C ASN A 76 -16.09 0.59 -17.56
N GLU A 77 -15.33 -0.32 -18.18
CA GLU A 77 -13.87 -0.49 -17.98
C GLU A 77 -13.01 0.75 -18.24
N LYS A 78 -13.59 1.83 -18.77
CA LYS A 78 -12.91 3.07 -19.16
C LYS A 78 -13.09 4.24 -18.18
N HIS A 79 -13.83 4.08 -17.09
CA HIS A 79 -14.06 5.19 -16.18
C HIS A 79 -12.91 5.34 -15.16
N TRP A 80 -12.21 6.47 -15.28
CA TRP A 80 -11.15 6.90 -14.36
C TRP A 80 -11.63 8.13 -13.61
N LYS A 81 -11.38 8.17 -12.30
CA LYS A 81 -11.66 9.34 -11.45
C LYS A 81 -10.35 9.88 -10.85
N PRO A 82 -10.20 11.20 -10.72
CA PRO A 82 -9.05 11.77 -10.01
C PRO A 82 -9.16 11.45 -8.52
N VAL A 83 -8.06 11.02 -7.92
CA VAL A 83 -7.93 10.83 -6.47
C VAL A 83 -6.62 11.44 -6.01
N LEU A 84 -6.63 12.03 -4.82
CA LEU A 84 -5.41 12.45 -4.16
C LEU A 84 -4.87 11.25 -3.36
N VAL A 85 -3.66 10.84 -3.66
CA VAL A 85 -2.97 9.75 -2.96
C VAL A 85 -1.85 10.34 -2.11
N VAL A 86 -1.76 9.85 -0.87
CA VAL A 86 -0.76 10.28 0.11
C VAL A 86 -0.06 9.05 0.65
N LEU A 87 1.25 9.00 0.46
CA LEU A 87 2.12 7.96 1.00
C LEU A 87 2.73 8.48 2.30
N THR A 88 2.46 7.79 3.40
CA THR A 88 3.06 8.06 4.71
C THR A 88 4.17 7.05 5.02
N GLU A 89 4.70 7.05 6.23
CA GLU A 89 5.66 6.04 6.69
C GLU A 89 5.07 4.62 6.86
N LYS A 90 3.75 4.51 7.08
CA LYS A 90 3.07 3.24 7.37
C LYS A 90 1.85 2.95 6.51
N ASP A 91 1.24 3.97 5.91
CA ASP A 91 -0.04 3.84 5.18
C ASP A 91 0.00 4.54 3.82
N LEU A 92 -0.70 3.96 2.85
CA LEU A 92 -1.16 4.58 1.61
C LEU A 92 -2.60 5.10 1.84
N LEU A 93 -2.79 6.41 1.77
CA LEU A 93 -4.08 7.07 1.98
C LEU A 93 -4.63 7.56 0.66
N ILE A 94 -5.94 7.44 0.47
CA ILE A 94 -6.66 7.93 -0.71
C ILE A 94 -7.74 8.92 -0.27
N TYR A 95 -7.80 10.08 -0.91
CA TYR A 95 -8.81 11.11 -0.70
C TYR A 95 -9.50 11.44 -2.04
N GLU A 96 -10.80 11.73 -2.00
CA GLU A 96 -11.55 12.18 -3.18
C GLU A 96 -11.20 13.61 -3.61
N SER A 97 -10.67 14.41 -2.69
CA SER A 97 -10.26 15.79 -2.92
C SER A 97 -9.14 16.21 -1.98
N MET A 98 -8.45 17.31 -2.32
CA MET A 98 -7.45 17.91 -1.43
C MET A 98 -8.11 18.41 -0.14
N PRO A 99 -7.77 17.85 1.04
CA PRO A 99 -8.30 18.33 2.30
C PRO A 99 -7.89 19.78 2.53
N ARG A 100 -8.87 20.64 2.83
CA ARG A 100 -8.63 22.08 3.11
C ARG A 100 -8.53 22.40 4.59
N MET A 101 -9.08 21.54 5.43
CA MET A 101 -9.15 21.71 6.88
C MET A 101 -8.45 20.54 7.57
N LYS A 102 -7.97 20.79 8.79
CA LYS A 102 -7.18 19.84 9.56
C LYS A 102 -7.94 18.52 9.78
N GLU A 103 -9.23 18.63 10.07
CA GLU A 103 -10.11 17.51 10.40
C GLU A 103 -10.25 16.54 9.22
N ALA A 104 -10.31 17.07 7.99
CA ALA A 104 -10.49 16.28 6.78
C ALA A 104 -9.28 15.37 6.47
N TRP A 105 -8.08 15.73 6.92
CA TRP A 105 -6.90 14.87 6.80
C TRP A 105 -7.00 13.58 7.62
N PHE A 106 -7.82 13.54 8.68
CA PHE A 106 -8.03 12.33 9.49
C PHE A 106 -9.11 11.40 8.94
N SER A 107 -9.78 11.79 7.86
CA SER A 107 -10.87 11.03 7.24
C SER A 107 -10.56 10.74 5.77
N PRO A 108 -9.48 10.00 5.46
CA PRO A 108 -9.26 9.51 4.11
C PRO A 108 -10.41 8.60 3.67
N LEU A 109 -10.70 8.58 2.36
CA LEU A 109 -11.66 7.64 1.77
C LEU A 109 -11.19 6.20 2.00
N HIS A 110 -9.89 5.95 1.80
CA HIS A 110 -9.27 4.65 2.05
C HIS A 110 -7.93 4.80 2.78
N THR A 111 -7.65 3.85 3.67
CA THR A 111 -6.37 3.72 4.38
C THR A 111 -5.86 2.29 4.20
N TYR A 112 -4.71 2.14 3.56
CA TYR A 112 -4.09 0.86 3.29
C TYR A 112 -2.73 0.76 3.96
N PRO A 113 -2.55 -0.12 4.97
CA PRO A 113 -1.25 -0.32 5.59
C PRO A 113 -0.24 -0.80 4.56
N LEU A 114 0.90 -0.11 4.46
CA LEU A 114 1.97 -0.46 3.53
C LEU A 114 2.51 -1.86 3.79
N LEU A 115 2.51 -2.30 5.05
CA LEU A 115 2.90 -3.65 5.43
C LEU A 115 1.98 -4.73 4.84
N ALA A 116 0.69 -4.41 4.65
CA ALA A 116 -0.29 -5.30 4.04
C ALA A 116 -0.57 -4.98 2.57
N THR A 117 0.17 -4.04 1.97
CA THR A 117 0.00 -3.56 0.59
C THR A 117 1.20 -3.96 -0.25
N ARG A 118 0.96 -4.34 -1.50
CA ARG A 118 2.03 -4.58 -2.47
C ARG A 118 1.73 -3.92 -3.80
N LEU A 119 2.79 -3.46 -4.45
CA LEU A 119 2.73 -3.04 -5.84
C LEU A 119 2.62 -4.30 -6.73
N VAL A 120 1.71 -4.28 -7.69
CA VAL A 120 1.67 -5.26 -8.78
C VAL A 120 1.68 -4.52 -10.11
N HIS A 121 2.51 -5.00 -11.04
CA HIS A 121 2.58 -4.41 -12.36
C HIS A 121 1.34 -4.85 -13.16
N SER A 122 0.50 -3.90 -13.56
CA SER A 122 -0.44 -4.11 -14.65
C SER A 122 0.34 -4.04 -15.97
N GLY A 123 1.12 -5.07 -16.28
CA GLY A 123 1.47 -5.36 -17.68
C GLY A 123 0.18 -5.67 -18.44
N PRO A 124 0.12 -5.44 -19.77
CA PRO A 124 -1.12 -5.54 -20.53
C PRO A 124 -1.78 -6.89 -20.25
N GLY A 125 -3.01 -6.85 -19.71
CA GLY A 125 -3.82 -8.06 -19.54
C GLY A 125 -3.90 -8.79 -20.87
N LYS A 126 -3.77 -10.12 -20.84
CA LYS A 126 -3.79 -11.06 -22.00
C LYS A 126 -4.42 -10.45 -23.26
N GLY A 127 -3.59 -9.77 -24.06
CA GLY A 127 -4.01 -8.94 -25.18
C GLY A 127 -2.77 -8.23 -25.73
N SER A 128 -2.72 -8.07 -27.05
CA SER A 128 -1.60 -7.38 -27.71
C SER A 128 -1.45 -5.95 -27.16
N PRO A 129 -0.22 -5.46 -26.92
CA PRO A 129 -0.01 -4.09 -26.48
C PRO A 129 -0.52 -3.14 -27.56
N GLN A 130 -1.62 -2.43 -27.27
CA GLN A 130 -2.09 -1.36 -28.13
C GLN A 130 -1.20 -0.13 -27.95
N SER A 131 -0.98 0.59 -29.05
CA SER A 131 -0.15 1.80 -29.12
C SER A 131 -0.60 2.86 -28.11
N GLY A 132 0.29 3.18 -27.16
CA GLY A 132 0.07 4.13 -26.07
C GLY A 132 0.38 3.47 -24.73
N VAL A 133 1.65 3.50 -24.31
CA VAL A 133 2.19 2.92 -23.07
C VAL A 133 1.21 3.16 -21.93
N ASP A 134 0.62 2.11 -21.37
CA ASP A 134 -0.32 2.24 -20.28
C ASP A 134 0.48 2.70 -19.05
N LEU A 135 0.45 4.01 -18.77
CA LEU A 135 1.19 4.65 -17.67
C LEU A 135 0.52 4.33 -16.32
N SER A 136 0.28 3.05 -16.07
CA SER A 136 -0.55 2.54 -14.99
C SER A 136 0.21 1.58 -14.09
N PHE A 137 -0.24 1.49 -12.86
CA PHE A 137 0.21 0.50 -11.89
C PHE A 137 -0.96 0.10 -11.00
N ALA A 138 -0.89 -1.07 -10.38
CA ALA A 138 -1.88 -1.47 -9.42
C ALA A 138 -1.28 -1.73 -8.05
N THR A 139 -2.08 -1.49 -7.01
CA THR A 139 -1.78 -1.94 -5.65
C THR A 139 -2.77 -3.02 -5.27
N ARG A 140 -2.31 -3.99 -4.49
CA ARG A 140 -3.15 -4.99 -3.85
C ARG A 140 -2.92 -4.93 -2.36
N THR A 141 -4.00 -4.96 -1.59
CA THR A 141 -3.95 -4.89 -0.13
C THR A 141 -4.72 -6.06 0.47
N GLY A 142 -4.08 -6.79 1.38
CA GLY A 142 -4.78 -7.78 2.19
C GLY A 142 -5.66 -7.07 3.23
N THR A 143 -6.97 -7.26 3.15
CA THR A 143 -7.97 -6.69 4.06
C THR A 143 -8.76 -7.79 4.78
N ARG A 144 -9.56 -7.40 5.77
CA ARG A 144 -10.43 -8.36 6.47
C ARG A 144 -11.54 -8.91 5.58
N GLN A 145 -11.79 -8.27 4.44
CA GLN A 145 -12.79 -8.63 3.44
C GLN A 145 -12.16 -9.39 2.25
N GLY A 146 -10.85 -9.64 2.27
CA GLY A 146 -10.15 -10.33 1.20
C GLY A 146 -9.00 -9.50 0.63
N ILE A 147 -8.95 -9.36 -0.69
CA ILE A 147 -7.90 -8.57 -1.35
C ILE A 147 -8.55 -7.42 -2.10
N GLU A 148 -8.26 -6.20 -1.67
CA GLU A 148 -8.65 -4.99 -2.39
C GLU A 148 -7.58 -4.64 -3.42
N THR A 149 -8.02 -4.19 -4.60
CA THR A 149 -7.13 -3.87 -5.72
C THR A 149 -7.50 -2.51 -6.28
N HIS A 150 -6.50 -1.64 -6.40
CA HIS A 150 -6.65 -0.33 -7.02
C HIS A 150 -5.76 -0.25 -8.24
N LEU A 151 -6.32 0.17 -9.37
CA LEU A 151 -5.55 0.46 -10.58
C LEU A 151 -5.45 1.97 -10.72
N PHE A 152 -4.22 2.47 -10.75
CA PHE A 152 -3.90 3.87 -10.90
C PHE A 152 -3.27 4.14 -12.26
N LYS A 153 -3.52 5.33 -12.78
CA LYS A 153 -2.87 5.89 -13.97
C LYS A 153 -2.17 7.19 -13.60
N THR A 154 -1.00 7.36 -14.19
CA THR A 154 -0.13 8.53 -14.05
C THR A 154 -0.10 9.34 -15.34
N GLU A 155 0.27 10.60 -15.23
CA GLU A 155 0.33 11.51 -16.38
C GLU A 155 1.62 11.34 -17.19
N THR A 156 2.73 11.00 -16.54
CA THR A 156 4.03 10.83 -17.19
C THR A 156 4.76 9.55 -16.77
N SER A 157 5.67 9.06 -17.61
CA SER A 157 6.55 7.93 -17.26
C SER A 157 7.45 8.22 -16.05
N ARG A 158 7.78 9.49 -15.81
CA ARG A 158 8.51 9.94 -14.62
C ARG A 158 7.68 9.73 -13.36
N ASP A 159 6.39 10.08 -13.39
CA ASP A 159 5.49 9.91 -12.27
C ASP A 159 5.26 8.43 -11.98
N LEU A 160 5.03 7.61 -13.02
CA LEU A 160 4.93 6.15 -12.87
C LEU A 160 6.15 5.59 -12.14
N SER A 161 7.34 6.00 -12.61
CA SER A 161 8.61 5.60 -12.02
C SER A 161 8.77 6.08 -10.57
N LEU A 162 8.33 7.30 -10.26
CA LEU A 162 8.39 7.85 -8.91
C LEU A 162 7.43 7.11 -7.97
N TRP A 163 6.15 7.01 -8.33
CA TRP A 163 5.12 6.36 -7.54
C TRP A 163 5.45 4.89 -7.24
N THR A 164 5.81 4.12 -8.26
CA THR A 164 6.13 2.69 -8.10
C THR A 164 7.33 2.50 -7.16
N ARG A 165 8.40 3.28 -7.32
CA ARG A 165 9.55 3.25 -6.41
C ARG A 165 9.19 3.68 -4.99
N SER A 166 8.47 4.79 -4.85
CA SER A 166 8.07 5.31 -3.54
C SER A 166 7.21 4.31 -2.78
N ILE A 167 6.26 3.64 -3.44
CA ILE A 167 5.43 2.60 -2.81
C ILE A 167 6.26 1.40 -2.38
N VAL A 168 7.13 0.87 -3.26
CA VAL A 168 7.98 -0.29 -2.93
C VAL A 168 8.91 0.03 -1.75
N GLN A 169 9.61 1.16 -1.81
CA GLN A 169 10.47 1.60 -0.72
C GLN A 169 9.68 1.87 0.56
N GLY A 170 8.47 2.42 0.43
CA GLY A 170 7.56 2.64 1.55
C GLY A 170 7.19 1.35 2.25
N CYS A 171 6.83 0.29 1.51
CA CYS A 171 6.56 -1.04 2.07
C CYS A 171 7.77 -1.60 2.83
N HIS A 172 8.98 -1.47 2.27
CA HIS A 172 10.21 -1.94 2.92
C HIS A 172 10.55 -1.14 4.19
N ASN A 173 10.48 0.18 4.12
CA ASN A 173 10.71 1.04 5.28
C ASN A 173 9.65 0.81 6.37
N SER A 174 8.40 0.56 5.98
CA SER A 174 7.31 0.27 6.91
C SER A 174 7.54 -1.06 7.64
N ALA A 175 8.07 -2.08 6.95
CA ALA A 175 8.49 -3.34 7.56
C ALA A 175 9.55 -3.15 8.65
N GLU A 176 10.58 -2.35 8.37
CA GLU A 176 11.63 -2.04 9.35
C GLU A 176 11.08 -1.22 10.52
N LEU A 177 10.23 -0.23 10.24
CA LEU A 177 9.64 0.65 11.25
C LEU A 177 8.71 -0.10 12.20
N ILE A 178 7.81 -0.95 11.67
CA ILE A 178 6.83 -1.67 12.48
C ILE A 178 7.51 -2.80 13.27
N THR A 179 8.57 -3.40 12.73
CA THR A 179 9.40 -4.46 13.33
C THR A 179 8.66 -5.76 13.65
N GLU A 180 7.47 -5.73 14.22
CA GLU A 180 6.66 -6.92 14.50
C GLU A 180 5.17 -6.62 14.47
N ILE A 181 4.39 -7.65 14.19
CA ILE A 181 2.95 -7.63 14.36
C ILE A 181 2.51 -8.82 15.20
N THR A 182 1.37 -8.66 15.84
CA THR A 182 0.82 -9.68 16.72
C THR A 182 -0.67 -9.83 16.52
N THR A 183 -1.15 -11.07 16.46
CA THR A 183 -2.56 -11.40 16.35
C THR A 183 -2.92 -12.57 17.25
N SER A 184 -4.10 -12.52 17.86
CA SER A 184 -4.66 -13.67 18.56
C SER A 184 -5.05 -14.76 17.55
N CYS A 185 -4.88 -16.02 17.94
CA CYS A 185 -5.22 -17.17 17.13
C CYS A 185 -5.40 -18.43 17.98
N THR A 186 -6.10 -19.43 17.45
CA THR A 186 -6.21 -20.76 18.07
C THR A 186 -5.25 -21.73 17.39
N TYR A 187 -4.41 -22.41 18.18
CA TYR A 187 -3.53 -23.49 17.72
C TYR A 187 -3.82 -24.75 18.51
N LYS A 188 -4.16 -25.86 17.83
CA LYS A 188 -4.50 -27.15 18.46
C LYS A 188 -5.52 -27.03 19.61
N ASN A 189 -6.59 -26.25 19.40
CA ASN A 189 -7.64 -25.95 20.38
C ASN A 189 -7.19 -25.16 21.62
N HIS A 190 -6.03 -24.48 21.56
CA HIS A 190 -5.57 -23.57 22.59
C HIS A 190 -5.47 -22.15 22.07
N GLU A 191 -6.01 -21.20 22.82
CA GLU A 191 -5.86 -19.78 22.56
C GLU A 191 -4.40 -19.36 22.75
N CYS A 192 -3.87 -18.70 21.74
CA CYS A 192 -2.49 -18.28 21.69
C CYS A 192 -2.36 -17.01 20.85
N ARG A 193 -1.12 -16.54 20.74
CA ARG A 193 -0.77 -15.29 20.10
C ARG A 193 0.34 -15.56 19.10
N LEU A 194 0.04 -15.31 17.83
CA LEU A 194 1.01 -15.31 16.76
C LEU A 194 1.69 -13.96 16.70
N THR A 195 3.00 -13.96 16.89
CA THR A 195 3.87 -12.81 16.59
C THR A 195 4.71 -13.13 15.36
N ILE A 196 4.69 -12.21 14.39
CA ILE A 196 5.55 -12.24 13.22
C ILE A 196 6.48 -11.03 13.35
N HIS A 197 7.75 -11.33 13.62
CA HIS A 197 8.80 -10.35 13.84
C HIS A 197 9.73 -10.32 12.62
N TYR A 198 10.01 -9.12 12.12
CA TYR A 198 10.84 -8.84 10.95
C TYR A 198 12.19 -9.58 10.99
N GLU A 199 12.94 -9.49 12.10
CA GLU A 199 14.15 -10.30 12.27
C GLU A 199 13.92 -11.75 12.70
N HIS A 200 13.18 -11.96 13.78
CA HIS A 200 13.15 -13.24 14.49
C HIS A 200 12.18 -14.28 13.93
N GLY A 201 11.39 -13.93 12.91
CA GLY A 201 10.44 -14.83 12.28
C GLY A 201 9.15 -14.98 13.08
N PHE A 202 8.71 -16.21 13.26
CA PHE A 202 7.39 -16.57 13.77
C PHE A 202 7.51 -17.07 15.20
N SER A 203 6.63 -16.63 16.08
CA SER A 203 6.48 -17.23 17.41
C SER A 203 5.01 -17.37 17.77
N LEU A 204 4.67 -18.50 18.38
CA LEU A 204 3.38 -18.72 19.04
C LEU A 204 3.62 -18.68 20.54
N THR A 205 2.90 -17.84 21.25
CA THR A 205 2.96 -17.73 22.71
C THR A 205 1.58 -17.97 23.31
N THR A 206 1.51 -18.53 24.51
CA THR A 206 0.23 -18.63 25.23
C THR A 206 -0.29 -17.24 25.56
N GLU A 207 -1.61 -17.03 25.47
CA GLU A 207 -2.20 -15.82 26.01
C GLU A 207 -1.93 -15.73 27.53
N PRO A 208 -1.48 -14.57 28.05
CA PRO A 208 -1.17 -14.42 29.47
C PRO A 208 -2.46 -14.57 30.30
N GLN A 209 -2.45 -15.51 31.24
CA GLN A 209 -3.49 -15.66 32.25
C GLN A 209 -3.02 -15.02 33.56
N ASP A 210 -3.87 -14.20 34.18
CA ASP A 210 -3.72 -13.58 35.53
C ASP A 210 -2.30 -13.60 36.13
N GLY A 211 -1.45 -12.67 35.67
CA GLY A 211 -0.12 -12.43 36.25
C GLY A 211 0.98 -13.44 35.88
N ALA A 212 0.68 -14.48 35.10
CA ALA A 212 1.67 -15.40 34.57
C ALA A 212 2.33 -14.88 33.28
N PHE A 213 3.62 -15.13 33.12
CA PHE A 213 4.35 -14.82 31.89
C PHE A 213 3.84 -15.68 30.73
N SER A 214 3.80 -15.10 29.52
CA SER A 214 3.49 -15.85 28.30
C SER A 214 4.58 -16.88 28.03
N LYS A 215 4.16 -18.13 27.75
CA LYS A 215 5.07 -19.22 27.43
C LYS A 215 5.14 -19.40 25.92
N THR A 216 6.35 -19.42 25.37
CA THR A 216 6.57 -19.77 23.96
C THR A 216 6.20 -21.23 23.70
N ILE A 217 5.28 -21.43 22.77
CA ILE A 217 4.82 -22.74 22.29
C ILE A 217 5.78 -23.24 21.22
N VAL A 218 6.01 -22.42 20.19
CA VAL A 218 6.94 -22.69 19.09
C VAL A 218 7.54 -21.39 18.56
N GLN A 219 8.72 -21.51 17.96
CA GLN A 219 9.40 -20.41 17.29
C GLN A 219 10.10 -20.92 16.03
N TYR A 220 9.93 -20.23 14.91
CA TYR A 220 10.50 -20.58 13.62
C TYR A 220 11.09 -19.36 12.94
N PRO A 221 12.34 -19.41 12.46
CA PRO A 221 12.91 -18.33 11.68
C PRO A 221 12.39 -18.40 10.23
N TYR A 222 12.61 -17.34 9.44
CA TYR A 222 12.10 -17.25 8.06
C TYR A 222 12.69 -18.31 7.13
N GLU A 223 13.94 -18.72 7.34
CA GLU A 223 14.64 -19.69 6.49
C GLU A 223 14.00 -21.07 6.52
N LYS A 224 13.17 -21.36 7.54
CA LYS A 224 12.40 -22.60 7.62
C LYS A 224 11.07 -22.51 6.88
N LEU A 225 10.52 -21.32 6.63
CA LEU A 225 9.21 -21.18 6.01
C LEU A 225 9.30 -21.55 4.52
N LYS A 226 8.65 -22.64 4.13
CA LYS A 226 8.55 -23.10 2.74
C LYS A 226 7.36 -22.48 2.02
N MET A 227 6.22 -22.41 2.71
CA MET A 227 4.98 -21.90 2.14
C MET A 227 4.12 -21.24 3.22
N SER A 228 3.45 -20.15 2.84
CA SER A 228 2.34 -19.57 3.58
C SER A 228 1.10 -19.55 2.69
N SER A 229 -0.02 -20.07 3.17
CA SER A 229 -1.30 -20.06 2.46
C SER A 229 -2.46 -19.82 3.43
N ASP A 230 -3.66 -19.62 2.88
CA ASP A 230 -4.88 -19.35 3.65
C ASP A 230 -6.12 -19.88 2.95
N ASP A 231 -7.21 -20.06 3.71
CA ASP A 231 -8.53 -20.48 3.19
C ASP A 231 -9.41 -19.31 2.72
N GLY A 232 -8.93 -18.07 2.85
CA GLY A 232 -9.69 -16.84 2.57
C GLY A 232 -10.73 -16.47 3.61
N ILE A 233 -10.91 -17.27 4.66
CA ILE A 233 -11.98 -17.11 5.67
C ILE A 233 -11.39 -16.85 7.05
N ARG A 234 -10.59 -17.78 7.59
CA ARG A 234 -9.98 -17.65 8.93
C ARG A 234 -8.72 -18.49 9.17
N MET A 235 -8.48 -19.52 8.36
CA MET A 235 -7.36 -20.43 8.58
C MET A 235 -6.10 -19.95 7.86
N LEU A 236 -5.03 -19.76 8.63
CA LEU A 236 -3.67 -19.53 8.14
C LEU A 236 -2.87 -20.84 8.22
N TYR A 237 -2.19 -21.17 7.13
CA TYR A 237 -1.33 -22.35 7.01
C TYR A 237 0.12 -21.90 6.81
N LEU A 238 1.02 -22.36 7.68
CA LEU A 238 2.47 -22.09 7.62
C LEU A 238 3.22 -23.41 7.55
N ASP A 239 3.80 -23.73 6.40
CA ASP A 239 4.61 -24.93 6.20
C ASP A 239 6.09 -24.63 6.49
N PHE A 240 6.61 -25.23 7.55
CA PHE A 240 8.03 -25.15 7.92
C PHE A 240 8.84 -26.39 7.48
N GLY A 241 8.16 -27.37 6.87
CA GLY A 241 8.75 -28.61 6.37
C GLY A 241 9.37 -29.52 7.42
N GLY A 242 10.06 -30.56 6.95
CA GLY A 242 10.83 -31.47 7.80
C GLY A 242 9.94 -32.24 8.79
N LYS A 243 10.36 -32.29 10.06
CA LYS A 243 9.59 -32.90 11.15
C LYS A 243 8.53 -31.96 11.73
N ASP A 244 8.66 -30.66 11.47
CA ASP A 244 7.80 -29.61 12.02
C ASP A 244 6.47 -29.52 11.24
N GLY A 245 6.53 -29.76 9.92
CA GLY A 245 5.36 -29.86 9.05
C GLY A 245 4.59 -28.55 8.88
N GLU A 246 3.31 -28.67 8.55
CA GLU A 246 2.39 -27.54 8.43
C GLU A 246 1.73 -27.21 9.77
N ILE A 247 1.76 -25.93 10.13
CA ILE A 247 1.05 -25.37 11.27
C ILE A 247 -0.22 -24.70 10.76
N GLN A 248 -1.34 -25.06 11.38
CA GLN A 248 -2.67 -24.51 11.07
C GLN A 248 -3.13 -23.63 12.23
N LEU A 249 -3.45 -22.38 11.93
CA LEU A 249 -3.87 -21.37 12.89
C LEU A 249 -5.24 -20.84 12.50
N ASP A 250 -6.18 -20.86 13.45
CA ASP A 250 -7.45 -20.15 13.28
C ASP A 250 -7.24 -18.70 13.75
N LEU A 251 -7.29 -17.74 12.84
CA LEU A 251 -7.10 -16.30 13.13
C LEU A 251 -8.41 -15.59 13.48
N HIS A 252 -9.54 -16.31 13.52
CA HIS A 252 -10.88 -15.76 13.80
C HIS A 252 -11.31 -14.64 12.83
N SER A 253 -10.54 -14.43 11.75
CA SER A 253 -10.71 -13.37 10.77
C SER A 253 -9.91 -13.68 9.51
N CYS A 254 -10.27 -13.03 8.39
CA CYS A 254 -9.64 -13.28 7.10
C CYS A 254 -8.10 -13.17 7.17
N PRO A 255 -7.33 -14.21 6.81
CA PRO A 255 -5.86 -14.21 6.96
C PRO A 255 -5.09 -13.36 5.95
N LYS A 256 -5.76 -12.78 4.94
CA LYS A 256 -5.10 -12.04 3.85
C LYS A 256 -4.14 -10.93 4.34
N PRO A 257 -4.48 -10.10 5.34
CA PRO A 257 -3.54 -9.10 5.85
C PRO A 257 -2.26 -9.76 6.37
N ILE A 258 -2.38 -10.86 7.13
CA ILE A 258 -1.23 -11.56 7.71
C ILE A 258 -0.34 -12.17 6.62
N VAL A 259 -0.93 -12.81 5.61
CA VAL A 259 -0.19 -13.35 4.47
C VAL A 259 0.58 -12.25 3.75
N PHE A 260 -0.05 -11.10 3.49
CA PHE A 260 0.63 -9.95 2.85
C PHE A 260 1.78 -9.42 3.72
N ILE A 261 1.58 -9.31 5.03
CA ILE A 261 2.61 -8.85 5.97
C ILE A 261 3.82 -9.79 5.98
N ILE A 262 3.60 -11.11 5.96
CA ILE A 262 4.69 -12.10 5.85
C ILE A 262 5.51 -11.85 4.58
N HIS A 263 4.84 -11.66 3.44
CA HIS A 263 5.50 -11.36 2.18
C HIS A 263 6.25 -10.02 2.21
N SER A 264 5.69 -8.99 2.84
CA SER A 264 6.35 -7.69 2.98
C SER A 264 7.62 -7.77 3.81
N PHE A 265 7.58 -8.47 4.95
CA PHE A 265 8.78 -8.72 5.76
C PHE A 265 9.83 -9.52 4.99
N LEU A 266 9.45 -10.61 4.34
CA LEU A 266 10.37 -11.41 3.51
C LEU A 266 11.00 -10.58 2.39
N SER A 267 10.19 -9.79 1.66
CA SER A 267 10.68 -8.95 0.57
C SER A 267 11.68 -7.91 1.08
N ALA A 268 11.37 -7.21 2.17
CA ALA A 268 12.26 -6.22 2.76
C ALA A 268 13.59 -6.83 3.24
N LYS A 269 13.55 -8.02 3.86
CA LYS A 269 14.76 -8.74 4.28
C LYS A 269 15.65 -9.11 3.09
N ILE A 270 15.06 -9.65 2.02
CA ILE A 270 15.80 -10.04 0.80
C ILE A 270 16.46 -8.81 0.17
N THR A 271 15.73 -7.69 0.07
CA THR A 271 16.26 -6.43 -0.45
C THR A 271 17.41 -5.91 0.40
N ARG A 272 17.28 -5.93 1.73
CA ARG A 272 18.35 -5.49 2.64
C ARG A 272 19.62 -6.33 2.54
N LEU A 273 19.47 -7.64 2.33
CA LEU A 273 20.61 -8.56 2.15
C LEU A 273 21.25 -8.45 0.76
N GLY A 274 20.73 -7.60 -0.13
CA GLY A 274 21.25 -7.46 -1.49
C GLY A 274 21.03 -8.70 -2.36
N LEU A 275 20.12 -9.59 -1.96
CA LEU A 275 19.84 -10.87 -2.63
C LEU A 275 18.89 -10.72 -3.83
N VAL A 276 18.83 -9.53 -4.43
CA VAL A 276 18.02 -9.25 -5.61
C VAL A 276 18.83 -9.65 -6.84
N ALA A 277 18.41 -10.73 -7.52
CA ALA A 277 18.92 -11.10 -8.84
C ALA A 277 18.20 -10.30 -9.94
#